data_AF-A0A0B7JEA6-F1
#
_entry.id   AF-A0A0B7JEA6-F1
#
_cell.length_a   1.000
_cell.length_b   1.000
_cell.length_c   1.000
_cell.angle_alpha   90.00
_cell.angle_beta   90.00
_cell.angle_gamma   90.00
#
_symmetry.space_group_name_H-M   'P 1'
#
loop_
_entity.id
_entity.type
_entity.pdbx_description
1 polymer ?
#
loop_
_entity_poly.entity_id
_entity_poly.type
_entity_poly.pdbx_seq_one_letter_code
_entity_poly.pdbx_strand_id
1 'polypeptide(L)'
;MKTKQFERWSKIRAKGQLSYVITQSLILSFGMLIGHLIAFYVDNYDIKLSLFFYNKMPIIIFTVVFTPFFALILWYIQEAKFNKESRLRTSK
;
A
#
# COMPACT_ATOMS: atom_id res chain seq x y z
N MET A 1 8.94 15.97 -10.49
CA MET A 1 8.07 14.82 -10.84
C MET A 1 7.94 14.78 -12.36
N LYS A 2 8.03 13.62 -13.04
CA LYS A 2 7.85 13.59 -14.50
C LYS A 2 6.39 13.93 -14.88
N THR A 3 6.12 14.50 -16.05
CA THR A 3 4.77 14.92 -16.47
C THR A 3 3.73 13.80 -16.36
N LYS A 4 4.02 12.60 -16.86
CA LYS A 4 3.13 11.43 -16.74
C LYS A 4 2.81 11.07 -15.27
N GLN A 5 3.80 11.20 -14.37
CA GLN A 5 3.60 10.93 -12.94
C GLN A 5 2.73 12.02 -12.30
N PHE A 6 2.95 13.28 -12.66
CA PHE A 6 2.16 14.42 -12.18
C PHE A 6 0.68 14.30 -12.58
N GLU A 7 0.41 13.98 -13.85
CA GLU A 7 -0.96 13.74 -14.33
C GLU A 7 -1.63 12.55 -13.63
N ARG A 8 -0.89 11.45 -13.46
CA ARG A 8 -1.41 10.28 -12.73
C ARG A 8 -1.73 10.63 -11.29
N TRP A 9 -0.84 11.34 -10.60
CA TRP A 9 -1.09 11.76 -9.22
C TRP A 9 -2.25 12.74 -9.12
N SER A 10 -2.40 13.66 -10.08
CA SER A 10 -3.55 14.57 -10.16
C SER A 10 -4.89 13.82 -10.21
N LYS A 11 -4.96 12.72 -10.98
CA LYS A 11 -6.15 11.85 -11.03
C LYS A 11 -6.37 11.09 -9.72
N ILE A 12 -5.30 10.65 -9.06
CA ILE A 12 -5.38 9.92 -7.78
C ILE A 12 -5.84 10.86 -6.67
N ARG A 13 -5.24 12.05 -6.54
CA ARG A 13 -5.58 13.02 -5.50
C ARG A 13 -7.02 13.53 -5.59
N ALA A 14 -7.57 13.61 -6.81
CA ALA A 14 -8.97 13.97 -7.03
C ALA A 14 -9.96 12.99 -6.38
N LYS A 15 -9.56 11.72 -6.15
CA LYS A 15 -10.36 10.72 -5.42
C LYS A 15 -10.25 10.86 -3.89
N GLY A 16 -9.33 11.70 -3.42
CA GLY A 16 -9.11 11.96 -2.00
C GLY A 16 -8.16 10.99 -1.30
N GLN A 17 -7.66 11.42 -0.15
CA GLN A 17 -6.69 10.72 0.67
C GLN A 17 -7.21 9.38 1.19
N LEU A 18 -8.44 9.36 1.69
CA LEU A 18 -9.04 8.15 2.27
C LEU A 18 -9.13 7.01 1.24
N SER A 19 -9.60 7.31 0.03
CA SER A 19 -9.69 6.32 -1.06
C SER A 19 -8.31 5.75 -1.42
N TYR A 20 -7.29 6.61 -1.49
CA TYR A 20 -5.92 6.18 -1.73
C TYR A 20 -5.39 5.29 -0.61
N VAL A 21 -5.53 5.72 0.66
CA VAL A 21 -5.02 4.98 1.82
C VAL A 21 -5.66 3.60 1.88
N ILE A 22 -6.99 3.50 1.76
CA ILE A 22 -7.71 2.21 1.77
C ILE A 22 -7.25 1.31 0.61
N THR A 23 -7.16 1.86 -0.60
CA THR A 23 -6.82 1.06 -1.78
C THR A 23 -5.38 0.57 -1.71
N GLN A 24 -4.44 1.43 -1.33
CA GLN A 24 -3.03 1.07 -1.18
C GLN A 24 -2.80 0.13 -0.01
N SER A 25 -3.46 0.35 1.13
CA SER A 25 -3.34 -0.54 2.28
C SER A 25 -3.87 -1.93 1.95
N LEU A 26 -5.00 -2.03 1.25
CA LEU A 26 -5.54 -3.31 0.77
C LEU A 26 -4.55 -4.01 -0.16
N ILE A 27 -4.04 -3.32 -1.18
CA ILE A 27 -3.07 -3.90 -2.12
C ILE A 27 -1.82 -4.40 -1.38
N LEU A 28 -1.28 -3.60 -0.46
CA LEU A 28 -0.10 -3.97 0.33
C LEU A 28 -0.37 -5.16 1.24
N SER A 29 -1.48 -5.14 1.97
CA SER A 29 -1.88 -6.23 2.86
C SER A 29 -2.11 -7.52 2.08
N PHE A 30 -2.84 -7.48 0.97
CA PHE A 30 -3.04 -8.66 0.12
C PHE A 30 -1.72 -9.20 -0.43
N GLY A 31 -0.84 -8.32 -0.92
CA GLY A 31 0.48 -8.74 -1.41
C GLY A 31 1.32 -9.43 -0.34
N MET A 32 1.36 -8.89 0.89
CA MET A 32 2.07 -9.51 2.01
C MET A 32 1.44 -10.85 2.43
N LEU A 33 0.11 -10.93 2.50
CA LEU A 33 -0.60 -12.16 2.86
C LEU A 33 -0.35 -13.28 1.83
N ILE A 34 -0.40 -12.96 0.54
CA ILE A 34 -0.07 -13.90 -0.53
C ILE A 34 1.39 -14.35 -0.40
N GLY A 35 2.33 -13.43 -0.16
CA GLY A 35 3.73 -13.77 0.08
C GLY A 35 3.92 -14.75 1.24
N HIS A 36 3.24 -14.53 2.36
CA HIS A 36 3.27 -15.44 3.50
C HIS A 36 2.65 -16.80 3.19
N LEU A 37 1.55 -16.84 2.43
CA LEU A 37 0.91 -18.09 2.03
C LEU A 37 1.83 -18.92 1.13
N ILE A 38 2.48 -18.28 0.15
CA ILE A 38 3.45 -18.93 -0.74
C ILE A 38 4.63 -19.47 0.06
N ALA A 39 5.21 -18.66 0.96
CA ALA A 39 6.33 -19.11 1.79
C ALA A 39 5.94 -20.31 2.67
N PHE A 40 4.74 -20.29 3.26
CA PHE A 40 4.24 -21.41 4.06
C PHE A 40 4.04 -22.69 3.24
N TYR A 41 3.54 -22.57 2.01
CA TYR A 41 3.35 -23.68 1.07
C TYR A 41 4.69 -24.32 0.67
N VAL A 42 5.73 -23.50 0.46
CA VAL A 42 7.06 -24.00 0.10
C VAL A 42 7.71 -24.76 1.26
N ASP A 43 7.54 -24.28 2.50
CA ASP A 43 8.18 -24.88 3.68
C ASP A 43 7.45 -26.12 4.22
N ASN A 44 6.15 -26.30 3.91
CA ASN A 44 5.32 -27.35 4.49
C ASN A 44 4.54 -28.10 3.40
N TYR A 45 4.89 -29.38 3.17
CA TYR A 45 4.21 -30.24 2.20
C TYR A 45 2.80 -30.69 2.62
N ASP A 46 2.48 -30.67 3.92
CA ASP A 46 1.20 -31.13 4.46
C ASP A 46 0.41 -29.94 5.05
N ILE A 47 -0.50 -29.40 4.24
CA ILE A 47 -1.04 -28.05 4.44
C ILE A 47 -2.39 -28.12 5.14
N LYS A 48 -2.40 -27.82 6.44
CA LYS A 48 -3.62 -27.41 7.13
C LYS A 48 -3.72 -25.89 7.10
N LEU A 49 -4.61 -25.37 6.27
CA LEU A 49 -4.89 -23.93 6.15
C LEU A 49 -5.23 -23.31 7.52
N SER A 50 -5.91 -24.07 8.39
CA SER A 50 -6.21 -23.67 9.76
C SER A 50 -4.95 -23.41 10.60
N LEU A 51 -3.90 -24.21 10.42
CA LEU A 51 -2.63 -24.05 11.12
C LEU A 51 -1.87 -22.80 10.63
N PHE A 52 -1.96 -22.50 9.32
CA PHE A 52 -1.42 -21.25 8.77
C PHE A 52 -2.08 -20.04 9.43
N PHE A 53 -3.41 -19.98 9.44
CA PHE A 53 -4.13 -18.85 10.02
C PHE A 53 -3.86 -18.72 11.52
N TYR A 54 -3.83 -19.83 12.26
CA TYR A 54 -3.52 -19.80 13.69
C TYR A 54 -2.11 -19.25 13.97
N ASN A 55 -1.09 -19.77 13.27
CA ASN A 55 0.30 -19.37 13.49
C ASN A 55 0.63 -17.97 12.97
N LYS A 56 -0.03 -17.53 11.88
CA LYS A 56 0.23 -16.24 11.24
C LYS A 56 -0.75 -15.15 11.65
N MET A 57 -1.78 -15.45 12.43
CA MET A 57 -2.80 -14.47 12.86
C MET A 57 -2.22 -13.16 13.40
N PRO A 58 -1.20 -13.17 14.28
CA PRO A 58 -0.60 -11.94 14.77
C PRO A 58 0.02 -11.08 13.65
N ILE A 59 0.69 -11.73 12.68
CA ILE A 59 1.30 -11.07 11.52
C ILE A 59 0.23 -10.52 10.58
N ILE A 60 -0.86 -11.28 10.36
CA ILE A 60 -1.99 -10.83 9.53
C ILE A 60 -2.61 -9.58 10.14
N ILE A 61 -2.92 -9.61 11.45
CA ILE A 61 -3.49 -8.46 12.18
C ILE A 61 -2.53 -7.27 12.11
N PHE A 62 -1.25 -7.49 12.43
CA PHE A 62 -0.24 -6.45 12.35
C PHE A 62 -0.19 -5.82 10.96
N THR A 63 -0.18 -6.64 9.91
CA THR A 63 -0.15 -6.18 8.51
C THR A 63 -1.36 -5.33 8.17
N VAL A 64 -2.57 -5.78 8.52
CA VAL A 64 -3.82 -5.04 8.22
C VAL A 64 -3.89 -3.73 8.99
N VAL A 65 -3.38 -3.68 10.22
CA VAL A 65 -3.39 -2.49 11.06
C VAL A 65 -2.29 -1.50 10.66
N PHE A 66 -1.10 -1.96 10.26
CA PHE A 66 0.05 -1.10 9.97
C PHE A 66 0.11 -0.60 8.52
N THR A 67 -0.39 -1.35 7.53
CA THR A 67 -0.34 -0.90 6.12
C THR A 67 -1.09 0.40 5.84
N PRO A 68 -2.21 0.76 6.52
CA PRO A 68 -2.82 2.08 6.37
C PRO A 68 -1.90 3.22 6.80
N PHE A 69 -1.14 3.07 7.89
CA PHE A 69 -0.17 4.08 8.33
C PHE A 69 0.95 4.25 7.31
N PHE A 70 1.43 3.14 6.74
CA PHE A 70 2.43 3.20 5.68
C PHE A 70 1.89 3.88 4.41
N ALA A 71 0.67 3.52 3.99
CA ALA A 71 0.00 4.16 2.85
C ALA A 71 -0.23 5.65 3.08
N LEU A 72 -0.52 6.05 4.32
CA LEU A 72 -0.65 7.44 4.73
C LEU A 72 0.67 8.22 4.58
N ILE A 73 1.78 7.64 5.01
CA ILE A 73 3.12 8.24 4.82
C ILE A 73 3.41 8.41 3.32
N LEU A 74 3.13 7.40 2.49
CA LEU A 74 3.31 7.47 1.04
C LEU A 74 2.46 8.58 0.41
N TRP A 75 1.22 8.77 0.87
CA TRP A 75 0.37 9.87 0.43
C TRP A 75 1.03 11.22 0.67
N TYR A 76 1.50 11.48 1.89
CA TYR A 76 2.14 12.76 2.23
C TYR A 76 3.43 13.00 1.42
N ILE A 77 4.23 11.97 1.19
CA ILE A 77 5.44 12.07 0.37
C ILE A 77 5.06 12.47 -1.07
N GLN A 78 4.03 11.85 -1.64
CA GLN A 78 3.61 12.15 -3.01
C GLN A 78 2.95 13.54 -3.11
N GLU A 79 2.13 13.92 -2.14
CA GLU A 79 1.49 15.25 -2.13
C GLU A 79 2.53 16.36 -1.96
N ALA A 80 3.56 16.17 -1.12
CA ALA A 80 4.67 17.11 -1.00
C ALA A 80 5.43 17.28 -2.33
N LYS A 81 5.71 16.17 -3.03
CA LYS A 81 6.35 16.20 -4.36
C LYS A 81 5.47 16.88 -5.40
N PHE A 82 4.17 16.63 -5.38
CA PHE A 82 3.20 17.25 -6.28
C PHE A 82 3.10 18.74 -6.05
N ASN A 83 2.99 19.20 -4.80
CA ASN A 83 2.90 20.61 -4.44
C ASN A 83 4.17 21.38 -4.85
N LYS A 84 5.35 20.79 -4.65
CA LYS A 84 6.62 21.37 -5.12
C LYS A 84 6.62 21.54 -6.64
N GLU A 85 6.24 20.50 -7.37
CA GLU A 85 6.19 20.53 -8.83
C GLU A 85 5.13 21.50 -9.37
N SER A 86 3.95 21.55 -8.74
CA SER A 86 2.86 22.45 -9.13
C SER A 86 3.30 23.91 -9.07
N ARG A 87 4.00 24.31 -8.00
CA ARG A 87 4.54 25.68 -7.84
C ARG A 87 5.55 26.03 -8.93
N LEU A 88 6.42 25.10 -9.29
CA LEU A 88 7.42 25.30 -10.35
C LEU A 88 6.78 25.48 -11.73
N ARG A 89 5.63 24.85 -11.97
CA ARG A 89 4.90 24.93 -13.25
C ARG A 89 4.03 26.17 -13.37
N THR A 90 3.49 26.69 -12.27
CA THR A 90 2.72 27.95 -12.25
C THR A 90 3.60 29.20 -12.23
N SER A 91 4.87 29.08 -11.88
CA SER A 91 5.85 30.17 -11.90
C SER A 91 6.53 30.36 -13.27
N LYS A 92 6.22 29.49 -14.24
CA LYS A 92 6.63 29.62 -15.65
C LYS A 92 5.46 30.14 -16.45
#